data_AF-I2GJC6-F1
#
_entry.id   AF-I2GJC6-F1
#
_cell.length_a   1.000
_cell.length_b   1.000
_cell.length_c   1.000
_cell.angle_alpha   90.00
_cell.angle_beta   90.00
_cell.angle_gamma   90.00
#
_symmetry.space_group_name_H-M   'P 1'
#
loop_
_entity.id
_entity.type
_entity.pdbx_description
1 polymer ?
#
loop_
_entity_poly.entity_id
_entity_poly.type
_entity_poly.pdbx_seq_one_letter_code
_entity_poly.pdbx_strand_id
1 'polypeptide(L)'
;MGHGVIPNVAMKPKPVALLLIVYCAFIVGCSSRTEVLPADTWSEGCVELAPYQNGYRLNGMCCSYILMPTLRIDRNQTFTVKASYYTFNGAGFIDIPTNVRGELSPNRRTLTLRYTVNGSTTTHTLEPGRARMYCLCGCD
;
A
#
# COMPACT_ATOMS: atom_id res chain seq x y z
N MET A 1 12.72 -52.66 -67.08
CA MET A 1 11.97 -51.38 -66.96
C MET A 1 10.66 -51.68 -66.26
N GLY A 2 10.36 -51.03 -65.13
CA GLY A 2 9.09 -51.25 -64.43
C GLY A 2 9.11 -50.95 -62.93
N HIS A 3 9.23 -49.66 -62.61
CA HIS A 3 8.73 -48.93 -61.43
C HIS A 3 8.55 -49.64 -60.07
N GLY A 4 9.34 -49.18 -59.10
CA GLY A 4 9.06 -49.33 -57.67
C GLY A 4 7.92 -48.44 -57.20
N VAL A 5 7.22 -48.90 -56.16
CA VAL A 5 6.20 -48.14 -55.44
C VAL A 5 6.56 -48.18 -53.95
N ILE A 6 6.80 -47.00 -53.38
CA ILE A 6 7.04 -46.79 -51.95
C ILE A 6 5.67 -46.59 -51.29
N PRO A 7 5.29 -47.35 -50.25
CA PRO A 7 4.09 -47.02 -49.49
C PRO A 7 4.33 -45.83 -48.56
N ASN A 8 3.45 -44.85 -48.68
CA ASN A 8 3.33 -43.66 -47.84
C ASN A 8 2.95 -44.08 -46.41
N VAL A 9 3.82 -43.80 -45.43
CA VAL A 9 3.50 -43.97 -44.01
C VAL A 9 2.64 -42.77 -43.57
N ALA A 10 1.33 -42.98 -43.49
CA ALA A 10 0.41 -42.01 -42.89
C ALA A 10 0.65 -41.95 -41.37
N MET A 11 1.35 -40.92 -40.90
CA MET A 11 1.46 -40.60 -39.48
C MET A 11 0.11 -40.09 -38.96
N LYS A 12 -0.54 -40.92 -38.13
CA LYS A 12 -1.76 -40.57 -37.39
C LYS A 12 -1.37 -39.67 -36.20
N PRO A 13 -1.82 -38.41 -36.14
CA PRO A 13 -1.49 -37.53 -35.02
C PRO A 13 -2.12 -38.07 -33.73
N LYS A 14 -1.27 -38.37 -32.74
CA LYS A 14 -1.69 -38.81 -31.41
C LYS A 14 -2.30 -37.62 -30.65
N PRO A 15 -3.52 -37.73 -30.10
CA PRO A 15 -4.23 -36.64 -29.44
C PRO A 15 -3.62 -36.21 -28.08
N VAL A 16 -2.53 -36.84 -27.63
CA VAL A 16 -1.93 -36.60 -26.31
C VAL A 16 -1.04 -35.35 -26.29
N ALA A 17 -0.46 -34.96 -27.44
CA ALA A 17 0.47 -33.83 -27.50
C ALA A 17 -0.23 -32.46 -27.36
N LEU A 18 -1.54 -32.38 -27.63
CA LEU A 18 -2.29 -31.12 -27.61
C LEU A 18 -2.71 -30.70 -26.19
N LEU A 19 -2.70 -31.61 -25.23
CA LEU A 19 -3.11 -31.36 -23.84
C LEU A 19 -2.03 -30.69 -22.98
N LEU A 20 -0.75 -30.78 -23.38
CA LEU A 20 0.37 -30.21 -22.63
C LEU A 20 0.61 -28.71 -22.88
N ILE A 21 0.17 -28.17 -24.02
CA ILE A 21 0.41 -26.76 -24.38
C ILE A 21 -0.56 -25.81 -23.67
N VAL A 22 -1.78 -26.28 -23.36
CA VAL A 22 -2.79 -25.48 -22.65
C VAL A 22 -2.43 -25.26 -21.17
N TYR A 23 -1.65 -26.17 -20.56
CA TYR A 23 -1.29 -26.06 -19.13
C TYR A 23 -0.17 -25.04 -18.85
N CYS A 24 0.72 -24.78 -19.81
CA CYS A 24 1.81 -23.81 -19.63
C CYS A 24 1.39 -22.34 -19.80
N ALA A 25 0.21 -22.06 -20.36
CA ALA A 25 -0.25 -20.68 -20.55
C ALA A 25 -0.76 -20.00 -19.26
N PHE A 26 -0.98 -20.75 -18.18
CA PHE A 26 -1.57 -20.21 -16.94
C PHE A 26 -0.55 -19.70 -15.91
N ILE A 27 0.75 -19.79 -16.15
CA ILE A 27 1.77 -19.43 -15.14
C ILE A 27 2.37 -18.03 -15.37
N VAL A 28 1.98 -17.30 -16.42
CA VAL A 28 2.39 -15.89 -16.62
C VAL A 28 1.37 -14.94 -15.99
N GLY A 29 0.92 -15.25 -14.78
CA GLY A 29 0.20 -14.33 -13.91
C GLY A 29 1.19 -13.57 -13.06
N CYS A 30 1.84 -12.55 -13.62
CA CYS A 30 2.73 -11.66 -12.89
C CYS A 30 1.93 -10.93 -11.80
N SER A 31 1.89 -11.53 -10.61
CA SER A 31 1.16 -10.97 -9.48
C SER A 31 1.98 -9.81 -8.94
N SER A 32 1.74 -8.60 -9.44
CA SER A 32 2.10 -7.37 -8.73
C SER A 32 1.24 -7.31 -7.46
N ARG A 33 1.65 -8.06 -6.43
CA ARG A 33 1.05 -8.00 -5.10
C ARG A 33 1.34 -6.61 -4.55
N THR A 34 0.41 -5.70 -4.79
CA THR A 34 0.31 -4.43 -4.04
C THR A 34 -0.26 -4.82 -2.69
N GLU A 35 0.53 -4.64 -1.63
CA GLU A 35 0.09 -4.97 -0.27
C GLU A 35 -0.54 -3.70 0.29
N VAL A 36 -1.84 -3.76 0.58
CA VAL A 36 -2.47 -2.70 1.39
C VAL A 36 -1.73 -2.69 2.71
N LEU A 37 -1.33 -1.50 3.18
CA LEU A 37 -0.71 -1.35 4.51
C LEU A 37 -1.55 -2.18 5.47
N PRO A 38 -0.96 -3.15 6.19
CA PRO A 38 -1.75 -4.09 6.97
C PRO A 38 -2.68 -3.28 7.87
N ALA A 39 -3.90 -3.77 8.12
CA ALA A 39 -4.96 -3.07 8.88
C ALA A 39 -4.59 -2.81 10.37
N ASP A 40 -3.30 -2.86 10.67
CA ASP A 40 -2.66 -2.66 11.94
C ASP A 40 -2.54 -1.16 12.25
N THR A 41 -2.50 -0.91 13.55
CA THR A 41 -2.22 0.41 14.11
C THR A 41 -0.70 0.62 14.18
N TRP A 42 -0.25 1.85 13.95
CA TRP A 42 1.13 2.27 14.07
C TRP A 42 1.22 3.48 14.98
N SER A 43 2.30 3.64 15.75
CA SER A 43 2.40 4.76 16.68
C SER A 43 3.82 5.24 16.94
N GLU A 44 3.94 6.49 17.37
CA GLU A 44 5.14 7.15 17.86
C GLU A 44 4.75 8.01 19.07
N GLY A 45 5.13 7.58 20.27
CA GLY A 45 4.70 8.25 21.50
C GLY A 45 3.18 8.28 21.60
N CYS A 46 2.60 9.48 21.46
CA CYS A 46 1.16 9.70 21.47
C CYS A 46 0.52 9.77 20.08
N VAL A 47 1.33 9.91 19.03
CA VAL A 47 0.86 9.97 17.64
C VAL A 47 0.51 8.56 17.20
N GLU A 48 -0.66 8.38 16.61
CA GLU A 48 -1.14 7.07 16.17
C GLU A 48 -1.75 7.16 14.76
N LEU A 49 -1.37 6.23 13.90
CA LEU A 49 -2.00 5.96 12.63
C LEU A 49 -2.86 4.72 12.80
N ALA A 50 -4.19 4.89 12.75
CA ALA A 50 -5.13 3.80 12.89
C ALA A 50 -6.14 3.78 11.73
N PRO A 51 -6.70 2.61 11.38
CA PRO A 51 -7.82 2.54 10.47
C PRO A 51 -8.98 3.44 10.93
N TYR A 52 -9.53 4.21 10.00
CA TYR A 52 -10.66 5.10 10.27
C TYR A 52 -11.53 5.18 9.02
N GLN A 53 -12.78 4.74 9.13
CA GLN A 53 -13.72 4.62 8.01
C GLN A 53 -13.10 3.85 6.83
N ASN A 54 -12.99 4.46 5.64
CA ASN A 54 -12.45 3.87 4.41
C ASN A 54 -10.97 4.20 4.18
N GLY A 55 -10.22 4.48 5.24
CA GLY A 55 -8.82 4.84 5.16
C GLY A 55 -8.14 4.84 6.52
N TYR A 56 -7.27 5.81 6.74
CA TYR A 56 -6.48 5.94 7.95
C TYR A 56 -6.60 7.34 8.53
N ARG A 57 -6.51 7.42 9.86
CA ARG A 57 -6.38 8.69 10.57
C ARG A 57 -5.07 8.70 11.33
N LEU A 58 -4.24 9.71 11.08
CA LEU A 58 -3.12 10.07 11.96
C LEU A 58 -3.66 11.03 13.03
N ASN A 59 -3.70 10.61 14.28
CA ASN A 59 -4.15 11.40 15.42
C ASN A 59 -3.03 11.53 16.46
N GLY A 60 -3.36 12.08 17.64
CA GLY A 60 -2.40 12.29 18.73
C GLY A 60 -1.49 13.51 18.56
N MET A 61 -1.69 14.27 17.47
CA MET A 61 -1.08 15.57 17.25
C MET A 61 -1.90 16.65 17.97
N CYS A 62 -1.24 17.68 18.50
CA CYS A 62 -1.94 18.75 19.20
C CYS A 62 -2.90 19.48 18.27
N CYS A 63 -4.17 19.53 18.68
CA CYS A 63 -5.26 20.24 18.01
C CYS A 63 -5.39 19.93 16.51
N SER A 64 -4.89 18.77 16.08
CA SER A 64 -4.82 18.42 14.67
C SER A 64 -4.86 16.92 14.43
N TYR A 65 -5.30 16.54 13.24
CA TYR A 65 -5.30 15.17 12.75
C TYR A 65 -5.19 15.17 11.23
N ILE A 66 -4.77 14.05 10.64
CA ILE A 66 -4.74 13.86 9.19
C ILE A 66 -5.64 12.71 8.82
N LEU A 67 -6.50 12.90 7.82
CA LEU A 67 -7.23 11.83 7.16
C LEU A 67 -6.53 11.45 5.86
N MET A 68 -6.26 10.16 5.71
CA MET A 68 -5.64 9.56 4.54
C MET A 68 -6.58 8.52 3.94
N PRO A 69 -6.53 8.33 2.61
CA PRO A 69 -7.23 7.22 1.97
C PRO A 69 -6.58 5.88 2.40
N THR A 70 -7.19 4.78 1.96
CA THR A 70 -6.56 3.46 2.08
C THR A 70 -5.18 3.49 1.41
N LEU A 71 -4.15 3.08 2.15
CA LEU A 71 -2.76 3.11 1.72
C LEU A 71 -2.42 1.80 1.00
N ARG A 72 -1.99 1.91 -0.27
CA ARG A 72 -1.46 0.78 -1.03
C ARG A 72 0.05 0.94 -1.09
N ILE A 73 0.78 0.05 -0.44
CA ILE A 73 2.24 0.06 -0.47
C ILE A 73 2.67 -0.88 -1.59
N ASP A 74 3.23 -0.30 -2.65
CA ASP A 74 3.87 -1.07 -3.70
C ASP A 74 5.18 -1.68 -3.19
N ARG A 75 5.77 -2.59 -3.96
CA ARG A 75 7.05 -3.26 -3.64
C ARG A 75 8.18 -2.29 -3.29
N ASN A 76 8.09 -1.03 -3.72
CA ASN A 76 9.08 0.02 -3.50
C ASN A 76 9.02 0.65 -2.10
N GLN A 77 8.18 0.13 -1.19
CA GLN A 77 8.17 0.52 0.23
C GLN A 77 7.90 2.00 0.49
N THR A 78 7.62 2.77 -0.55
CA THR A 78 7.40 4.21 -0.52
C THR A 78 6.10 4.51 -1.21
N PHE A 79 5.36 5.48 -0.70
CA PHE A 79 4.10 5.92 -1.28
C PHE A 79 3.91 7.42 -1.06
N THR A 80 3.09 8.02 -1.91
CA THR A 80 2.61 9.39 -1.71
C THR A 80 1.10 9.39 -1.90
N VAL A 81 0.38 9.95 -0.94
CA VAL A 81 -1.08 10.05 -0.98
C VAL A 81 -1.53 11.49 -0.74
N LYS A 82 -2.61 11.86 -1.43
CA LYS A 82 -3.38 13.06 -1.08
C LYS A 82 -4.11 12.80 0.24
N ALA A 83 -4.04 13.77 1.14
CA ALA A 83 -4.63 13.69 2.46
C ALA A 83 -5.24 15.05 2.85
N SER A 84 -6.07 15.04 3.88
CA SER A 84 -6.60 16.27 4.48
C SER A 84 -6.02 16.44 5.88
N TYR A 85 -5.30 17.54 6.09
CA TYR A 85 -4.83 17.95 7.40
C TYR A 85 -5.89 18.84 8.05
N TYR A 86 -6.40 18.42 9.20
CA TYR A 86 -7.35 19.18 9.99
C TYR A 86 -6.64 19.80 11.17
N THR A 87 -6.85 21.09 11.39
CA THR A 87 -6.33 21.79 12.56
C THR A 87 -7.35 22.76 13.14
N PHE A 88 -7.35 22.90 14.45
CA PHE A 88 -8.24 23.81 15.15
C PHE A 88 -7.69 25.24 15.13
N ASN A 89 -8.55 26.22 14.82
CA ASN A 89 -8.17 27.63 14.70
C ASN A 89 -8.81 28.54 15.77
N GLY A 90 -9.41 27.98 16.83
CA GLY A 90 -10.16 28.73 17.84
C GLY A 90 -11.67 28.80 17.59
N ALA A 91 -12.12 28.66 16.34
CA ALA A 91 -13.55 28.68 15.99
C ALA A 91 -14.05 27.31 15.50
N GLY A 92 -13.14 26.44 15.09
CA GLY A 92 -13.45 25.12 14.56
C GLY A 92 -12.24 24.47 13.89
N PHE A 93 -12.45 23.30 13.31
CA PHE A 93 -11.44 22.65 12.47
C PHE A 93 -11.50 23.20 11.04
N ILE A 94 -10.34 23.58 10.52
CA ILE A 94 -10.15 23.89 9.11
C ILE A 94 -9.50 22.70 8.39
N ASP A 95 -9.85 22.49 7.12
CA ASP A 95 -9.25 21.50 6.24
C ASP A 95 -8.15 22.18 5.40
N ILE A 96 -6.96 21.59 5.41
CA ILE A 96 -5.84 21.96 4.54
C ILE A 96 -5.46 20.72 3.73
N PRO A 97 -5.70 20.72 2.40
CA PRO A 97 -5.24 19.66 1.53
C PRO A 97 -3.70 19.54 1.59
N THR A 98 -3.20 18.33 1.80
CA THR A 98 -1.76 18.06 1.89
C THR A 98 -1.40 16.76 1.16
N ASN A 99 -0.11 16.56 0.93
CA ASN A 99 0.42 15.28 0.48
C ASN A 99 1.22 14.66 1.61
N VAL A 100 0.91 13.41 1.94
CA VAL A 100 1.70 12.60 2.87
C VAL A 100 2.55 11.64 2.06
N ARG A 101 3.86 11.73 2.23
CA ARG A 101 4.81 10.74 1.75
C ARG A 101 5.06 9.73 2.86
N GLY A 102 4.87 8.45 2.58
CA GLY A 102 5.18 7.36 3.49
C GLY A 102 6.32 6.50 3.00
N GLU A 103 7.06 5.91 3.94
CA GLU A 103 8.12 4.94 3.69
C GLU A 103 8.07 3.84 4.76
N LEU A 104 7.78 2.61 4.35
CA LEU A 104 7.83 1.41 5.17
C LEU A 104 9.24 0.81 5.10
N SER A 105 9.90 0.58 6.22
CA SER A 105 11.23 -0.01 6.24
C SER A 105 11.25 -1.43 5.61
N PRO A 106 12.39 -1.90 5.10
CA PRO A 106 12.49 -3.24 4.50
C PRO A 106 12.10 -4.40 5.41
N ASN A 107 12.34 -4.22 6.72
CA ASN A 107 11.98 -5.18 7.75
C ASN A 107 10.52 -5.03 8.25
N ARG A 108 9.76 -4.08 7.71
CA ARG A 108 8.36 -3.75 8.07
C ARG A 108 8.16 -3.39 9.55
N ARG A 109 9.21 -2.91 10.23
CA ARG A 109 9.16 -2.53 11.64
C ARG A 109 8.98 -1.03 11.86
N THR A 110 9.10 -0.24 10.82
CA THR A 110 9.05 1.21 10.92
C THR A 110 8.32 1.79 9.72
N LEU A 111 7.36 2.68 9.99
CA LEU A 111 6.64 3.45 8.98
C LEU A 111 6.94 4.93 9.20
N THR A 112 7.69 5.52 8.27
CA THR A 112 8.00 6.94 8.27
C THR A 112 6.94 7.69 7.48
N LEU A 113 6.27 8.68 8.07
CA LEU A 113 5.35 9.58 7.38
C LEU A 113 5.92 11.00 7.37
N ARG A 114 5.89 11.66 6.22
CA ARG A 114 6.33 13.05 6.05
C ARG A 114 5.28 13.85 5.32
N TYR A 115 4.96 15.03 5.82
CA TYR A 115 4.03 15.96 5.18
C TYR A 115 4.44 17.40 5.43
N THR A 116 3.98 18.31 4.57
CA THR A 116 4.24 19.74 4.67
C THR A 116 2.92 20.50 4.71
N VAL A 117 2.77 21.38 5.70
CA VAL A 117 1.61 22.26 5.87
C VAL A 117 2.13 23.66 6.09
N ASN A 118 1.65 24.64 5.31
CA ASN A 118 2.06 26.04 5.39
C ASN A 118 3.60 26.26 5.38
N GLY A 119 4.32 25.46 4.59
CA GLY A 119 5.78 25.52 4.48
C GLY A 119 6.55 24.80 5.60
N SER A 120 5.89 24.38 6.68
CA SER A 120 6.51 23.58 7.73
C SER A 120 6.41 22.09 7.41
N THR A 121 7.53 21.36 7.49
CA THR A 121 7.59 19.92 7.23
C THR A 121 7.68 19.15 8.54
N THR A 122 6.76 18.21 8.74
CA THR A 122 6.73 17.31 9.88
C THR A 122 7.05 15.89 9.42
N THR A 123 7.81 15.16 10.25
CA THR A 123 8.12 13.75 10.03
C THR A 123 7.76 12.95 11.28
N HIS A 124 7.07 11.84 11.10
CA HIS A 124 6.79 10.84 12.13
C HIS A 124 7.46 9.52 11.78
N THR A 125 7.97 8.83 12.79
CA THR A 125 8.59 7.50 12.64
C THR A 125 7.84 6.52 13.52
N LEU A 126 6.86 5.83 12.92
CA LEU A 126 5.91 4.99 13.64
C LEU A 126 6.39 3.54 13.72
N GLU A 127 6.11 2.89 14.84
CA GLU A 127 6.30 1.45 15.03
C GLU A 127 4.95 0.73 15.08
N PRO A 128 4.87 -0.58 14.73
CA PRO A 128 3.65 -1.35 14.88
C PRO A 128 3.12 -1.35 16.32
N GLY A 129 1.84 -1.06 16.47
CA GLY A 129 1.14 -1.04 17.75
C GLY A 129 0.43 0.28 18.03
N ARG A 130 -0.44 0.25 19.05
CA ARG A 130 -1.18 1.42 19.54
C ARG A 130 -0.29 2.36 20.33
N ALA A 131 -0.63 3.65 20.33
CA ALA A 131 0.03 4.64 21.17
C ALA A 131 -0.07 4.25 22.65
N ARG A 132 1.02 4.43 23.40
CA ARG A 132 1.13 4.02 24.82
C ARG A 132 0.97 5.20 25.79
N MET A 133 0.90 6.40 25.26
CA MET A 133 0.79 7.65 26.03
C MET A 133 -0.21 8.58 25.35
N TYR A 134 -0.82 9.46 26.14
CA TYR A 134 -1.72 10.49 25.64
C TYR A 134 -1.00 11.84 25.69
N CYS A 135 -1.04 12.59 24.58
CA CYS A 135 -0.60 13.98 24.59
C CYS A 135 -1.75 14.87 25.03
N LEU A 136 -1.58 15.56 26.15
CA LEU A 136 -2.50 16.57 26.62
C LEU A 136 -2.10 17.91 25.99
N CYS A 137 -2.87 18.31 24.99
CA CYS A 137 -2.75 19.61 24.38
C CYS A 137 -4.05 20.36 24.74
N GLY A 138 -3.96 21.43 25.51
CA GLY A 138 -5.10 22.27 25.89
C GLY A 138 -5.61 23.05 24.69
N CYS A 139 -6.36 22.38 23.82
CA CYS A 139 -6.99 22.97 22.66
C CYS A 139 -8.34 23.56 23.09
N ASP A 140 -8.33 24.84 23.46
CA ASP A 140 -9.54 25.64 23.69
C ASP A 140 -9.98 26.35 22.41
#